data_AF-A0A1Q7N3K6-F1
#
_entry.id   AF-A0A1Q7N3K6-F1
#
_cell.length_a   1.000
_cell.length_b   1.000
_cell.length_c   1.000
_cell.angle_alpha   90.00
_cell.angle_beta   90.00
_cell.angle_gamma   90.00
#
_symmetry.space_group_name_H-M   'P 1'
#
loop_
_entity.id
_entity.type
_entity.pdbx_description
1 polymer ?
#
loop_
_entity_poly.entity_id
_entity_poly.type
_entity_poly.pdbx_seq_one_letter_code
_entity_poly.pdbx_strand_id
1 'polypeptide(L)'
;MAGVAIGKSKAAEDASEHALALVRRTERYAAWRTISDKQAGIIVKHLASLQGHTLNMFVFTDEPETAGYAERLGTVLAKVMQVTFSPYPGKLLPPPGLRFVVGKDREKDFALVVEALDMAGVEKAAALKKAAVHQAPDDDIEIDVGGRH
;
A
#
# COMPACT_ATOMS: atom_id res chain seq x y z
N MET A 1 -20.81 -30.80 -46.67
CA MET A 1 -20.98 -29.82 -45.58
C MET A 1 -20.14 -30.28 -44.40
N ALA A 2 -18.89 -29.85 -44.30
CA ALA A 2 -18.00 -30.22 -43.21
C ALA A 2 -18.15 -29.20 -42.07
N GLY A 3 -18.66 -29.64 -40.92
CA GLY A 3 -18.73 -28.84 -39.71
C GLY A 3 -17.39 -28.85 -38.98
N VAL A 4 -16.70 -27.72 -38.93
CA VAL A 4 -15.53 -27.54 -38.08
C VAL A 4 -16.02 -27.24 -36.66
N ALA A 5 -15.87 -28.21 -35.76
CA ALA A 5 -16.05 -27.98 -34.34
C ALA A 5 -14.91 -27.06 -33.85
N ILE A 6 -15.28 -25.82 -33.50
CA ILE A 6 -14.36 -24.86 -32.88
C ILE A 6 -14.15 -25.32 -31.43
N GLY A 7 -13.22 -26.26 -31.25
CA GLY A 7 -12.69 -26.56 -29.93
C GLY A 7 -12.00 -25.31 -29.40
N LYS A 8 -12.50 -24.76 -28.29
CA LYS A 8 -11.77 -23.71 -27.57
C LYS A 8 -10.38 -24.26 -27.26
N SER A 9 -9.36 -23.66 -27.87
CA SER A 9 -7.98 -24.10 -27.69
C SER A 9 -7.63 -24.01 -26.21
N LYS A 10 -7.00 -25.06 -25.66
CA LYS A 10 -6.47 -25.09 -24.29
C LYS A 10 -5.63 -23.84 -23.96
N ALA A 11 -4.94 -23.28 -24.96
CA ALA A 11 -4.19 -22.04 -24.81
C ALA A 11 -5.08 -20.80 -24.50
N ALA A 12 -6.32 -20.78 -25.00
CA ALA A 12 -7.29 -19.73 -24.69
C ALA A 12 -7.89 -19.88 -23.29
N GLU A 13 -8.05 -21.12 -22.81
CA GLU A 13 -8.48 -21.40 -21.43
C GLU A 13 -7.36 -21.04 -20.44
N ASP A 14 -6.12 -21.45 -20.69
CA ASP A 14 -4.96 -21.12 -19.85
C ASP A 14 -4.72 -19.59 -19.80
N ALA A 15 -4.86 -18.90 -20.94
CA ALA A 15 -4.76 -17.43 -20.98
C ALA A 15 -5.89 -16.74 -20.21
N SER A 16 -7.11 -17.29 -20.28
CA SER A 16 -8.26 -16.78 -19.52
C SER A 16 -8.10 -17.00 -18.01
N GLU A 17 -7.61 -18.16 -17.59
CA GLU A 17 -7.30 -18.44 -16.18
C GLU A 17 -6.18 -17.54 -15.65
N HIS A 18 -5.13 -17.33 -16.44
CA HIS A 18 -4.04 -16.42 -16.10
C HIS A 18 -4.53 -14.96 -15.99
N ALA A 19 -5.39 -14.52 -16.92
CA ALA A 19 -6.02 -13.20 -16.87
C ALA A 19 -6.94 -13.05 -15.64
N LEU A 20 -7.75 -14.06 -15.32
CA LEU A 20 -8.59 -14.07 -14.12
C LEU A 20 -7.76 -14.06 -12.84
N ALA A 21 -6.65 -14.80 -12.81
CA ALA A 21 -5.71 -14.82 -11.71
C ALA A 21 -5.03 -13.46 -11.52
N LEU A 22 -4.68 -12.77 -12.62
CA LEU A 22 -4.16 -11.40 -12.62
C LEU A 22 -5.19 -10.39 -12.11
N VAL A 23 -6.45 -10.49 -12.55
CA VAL A 23 -7.55 -9.64 -12.08
C VAL A 23 -7.79 -9.87 -10.60
N ARG A 24 -7.98 -11.13 -10.15
CA ARG A 24 -8.13 -11.47 -8.72
C ARG A 24 -6.91 -11.06 -7.88
N ARG A 25 -5.70 -11.12 -8.45
CA ARG A 25 -4.48 -10.66 -7.77
C ARG A 25 -4.41 -9.13 -7.70
N THR A 26 -4.96 -8.43 -8.69
CA THR A 26 -5.05 -6.97 -8.71
C THR A 26 -6.18 -6.47 -7.81
N GLU A 27 -7.32 -7.17 -7.75
CA GLU A 27 -8.42 -6.99 -6.80
C GLU A 27 -8.01 -7.31 -5.36
N ARG A 28 -7.05 -8.23 -5.17
CA ARG A 28 -6.46 -8.52 -3.86
C ARG A 28 -5.71 -7.34 -3.26
N TYR A 29 -5.21 -6.42 -4.08
CA TYR A 29 -4.69 -5.15 -3.58
C TYR A 29 -5.89 -4.26 -3.28
N ALA A 30 -6.08 -3.94 -2.00
CA ALA A 30 -7.20 -3.12 -1.57
C ALA A 30 -7.06 -1.73 -2.20
N ALA A 31 -7.83 -1.47 -3.26
CA ALA A 31 -8.01 -0.12 -3.77
C ALA A 31 -8.69 0.72 -2.68
N TRP A 32 -7.92 1.45 -1.86
CA TRP A 32 -8.33 2.53 -0.94
C TRP A 32 -9.46 2.25 0.08
N ARG A 33 -10.07 1.08 0.06
CA ARG A 33 -11.39 0.82 0.63
C ARG A 33 -11.39 0.35 2.07
N THR A 34 -10.23 0.04 2.67
CA THR A 34 -9.94 -0.21 4.11
C THR A 34 -8.81 -1.24 4.29
N ILE A 35 -8.25 -1.35 5.50
CA ILE A 35 -7.35 -2.43 5.94
C ILE A 35 -8.10 -3.35 6.91
N SER A 36 -8.36 -4.58 6.49
CA SER A 36 -9.03 -5.59 7.32
C SER A 36 -8.17 -6.04 8.52
N ASP A 37 -8.78 -6.66 9.54
CA ASP A 37 -8.03 -7.20 10.70
C ASP A 37 -6.99 -8.25 10.31
N LYS A 38 -7.29 -9.07 9.31
CA LYS A 38 -6.35 -10.06 8.78
C LYS A 38 -5.10 -9.37 8.21
N GLN A 39 -5.29 -8.31 7.43
CA GLN A 39 -4.19 -7.54 6.85
C GLN A 39 -3.41 -6.80 7.94
N ALA A 40 -4.11 -6.20 8.91
CA ALA A 40 -3.49 -5.57 10.06
C ALA A 40 -2.60 -6.55 10.86
N GLY A 41 -3.05 -7.79 11.07
CA GLY A 41 -2.26 -8.82 11.73
C GLY A 41 -0.99 -9.19 10.97
N ILE A 42 -1.03 -9.22 9.64
CA ILE A 42 0.15 -9.45 8.79
C ILE A 42 1.15 -8.29 8.95
N ILE A 43 0.66 -7.05 8.86
CA ILE A 43 1.49 -5.84 8.97
C ILE A 43 2.18 -5.81 10.35
N VAL A 44 1.42 -5.92 11.43
CA VAL A 44 1.95 -5.89 12.81
C VAL A 44 2.99 -6.98 13.03
N LYS A 45 2.74 -8.20 12.55
CA LYS A 45 3.68 -9.32 12.70
C LYS A 45 4.98 -9.06 11.97
N HIS A 46 4.93 -8.54 10.74
CA HIS A 46 6.12 -8.32 9.92
C HIS A 46 6.96 -7.13 10.40
N LEU A 47 6.31 -6.12 10.99
CA LEU A 47 6.96 -4.90 11.47
C LEU A 47 7.40 -4.97 12.95
N ALA A 48 7.33 -6.14 13.59
CA ALA A 48 7.72 -6.29 15.00
C ALA A 48 9.18 -5.88 15.28
N SER A 49 10.09 -6.02 14.32
CA SER A 49 11.49 -5.57 14.46
C SER A 49 11.65 -4.05 14.48
N LEU A 50 10.63 -3.30 14.04
CA LEU A 50 10.64 -1.83 14.06
C LEU A 50 10.07 -1.27 15.37
N GLN A 51 9.97 -2.09 16.41
CA GLN A 51 9.42 -1.63 17.67
C GLN A 51 10.19 -0.41 18.22
N GLY A 52 9.44 0.65 18.57
CA GLY A 52 10.00 1.89 19.10
C GLY A 52 10.62 2.83 18.05
N HIS A 53 10.63 2.48 16.77
CA HIS A 53 11.04 3.38 15.69
C HIS A 53 9.95 4.41 15.42
N THR A 54 10.34 5.59 14.92
CA THR A 54 9.42 6.68 14.59
C THR A 54 9.02 6.66 13.12
N LEU A 55 7.76 7.01 12.87
CA LEU A 55 7.19 7.24 11.56
C LEU A 55 6.24 8.44 11.62
N ASN A 56 6.37 9.36 10.67
CA ASN A 56 5.46 10.49 10.50
C ASN A 56 4.42 10.13 9.44
N MET A 57 3.15 10.43 9.70
CA MET A 57 2.06 10.19 8.76
C MET A 57 1.30 11.49 8.53
N PHE A 58 1.27 11.92 7.27
CA PHE A 58 0.61 13.12 6.82
C PHE A 58 -0.58 12.75 5.93
N VAL A 59 -1.76 13.31 6.23
CA VAL A 59 -2.99 12.96 5.53
C VAL A 59 -3.56 14.18 4.83
N PHE A 60 -3.49 14.18 3.50
CA PHE A 60 -3.85 15.30 2.64
C PHE A 60 -5.12 14.96 1.85
N THR A 61 -6.26 14.93 2.54
CA THR A 61 -7.53 14.60 1.91
C THR A 61 -8.70 15.27 2.62
N ASP A 62 -9.73 15.61 1.83
CA ASP A 62 -11.06 15.95 2.33
C ASP A 62 -12.05 14.78 2.12
N GLU A 63 -11.60 13.68 1.52
CA GLU A 63 -12.41 12.49 1.23
C GLU A 63 -12.53 11.60 2.47
N PRO A 64 -13.76 11.33 2.96
CA PRO A 64 -13.96 10.50 4.17
C PRO A 64 -13.40 9.08 4.06
N GLU A 65 -13.47 8.48 2.87
CA GLU A 65 -12.95 7.12 2.63
C GLU A 65 -11.42 7.10 2.81
N THR A 66 -10.71 8.05 2.21
CA THR A 66 -9.26 8.16 2.33
C THR A 66 -8.85 8.51 3.76
N ALA A 67 -9.58 9.40 4.43
CA ALA A 67 -9.32 9.74 5.83
C ALA A 67 -9.46 8.50 6.74
N GLY A 68 -10.53 7.71 6.59
CA GLY A 68 -10.75 6.48 7.36
C GLY A 68 -9.71 5.40 7.05
N TYR A 69 -9.27 5.28 5.80
CA TYR A 69 -8.16 4.42 5.43
C TYR A 69 -6.85 4.84 6.12
N ALA A 70 -6.52 6.13 6.10
CA ALA A 70 -5.31 6.66 6.71
C ALA A 70 -5.31 6.48 8.24
N GLU A 71 -6.43 6.77 8.90
CA GLU A 71 -6.62 6.54 10.33
C GLU A 71 -6.41 5.06 10.68
N ARG A 72 -6.98 4.16 9.87
CA ARG A 72 -6.81 2.73 10.07
C ARG A 72 -5.35 2.31 9.90
N LEU A 73 -4.68 2.77 8.85
CA LEU A 73 -3.26 2.47 8.62
C LEU A 73 -2.39 2.98 9.78
N GLY A 74 -2.58 4.25 10.17
CA GLY A 74 -1.88 4.86 11.30
C GLY A 74 -2.08 4.07 12.59
N THR A 75 -3.31 3.66 12.90
CA THR A 75 -3.63 2.82 14.06
C THR A 75 -2.92 1.47 14.03
N VAL A 76 -2.84 0.84 12.85
CA VAL A 76 -2.15 -0.45 12.70
C VAL A 76 -0.65 -0.29 12.91
N LEU A 77 -0.04 0.73 12.30
CA LEU A 77 1.39 1.02 12.47
C LEU A 77 1.72 1.44 13.91
N ALA A 78 0.84 2.18 14.59
CA ALA A 78 1.02 2.61 15.97
C ALA A 78 1.07 1.45 16.99
N LYS A 79 0.64 0.23 16.59
CA LYS A 79 0.80 -0.97 17.43
C LYS A 79 2.24 -1.46 17.53
N VAL A 80 3.11 -1.04 16.62
CA VAL A 80 4.51 -1.45 16.55
C VAL A 80 5.45 -0.26 16.68
N MET A 81 5.14 0.86 16.04
CA MET A 81 6.00 2.03 15.92
C MET A 81 5.41 3.26 16.63
N GLN A 82 6.24 4.26 16.89
CA GLN A 82 5.75 5.58 17.29
C GLN A 82 5.27 6.32 16.04
N VAL A 83 3.97 6.50 15.90
CA VAL A 83 3.37 7.16 14.75
C VAL A 83 2.93 8.57 15.14
N THR A 84 3.52 9.58 14.51
CA THR A 84 3.04 10.96 14.58
C THR A 84 2.04 11.17 13.46
N PHE A 85 0.76 11.34 13.79
CA PHE A 85 -0.31 11.52 12.81
C PHE A 85 -0.70 13.00 12.70
N SER A 86 -0.61 13.56 11.49
CA SER A 86 -0.92 14.98 11.22
C SER A 86 -1.87 15.14 10.02
N PRO A 87 -3.15 15.48 10.23
CA PRO A 87 -4.09 15.72 9.14
C PRO A 87 -3.93 17.13 8.55
N TYR A 88 -3.91 17.23 7.22
CA TYR A 88 -3.81 18.46 6.43
C TYR A 88 -4.92 18.54 5.36
N PRO A 89 -6.19 18.75 5.78
CA PRO A 89 -7.31 18.93 4.86
C PRO A 89 -7.09 20.17 3.97
N GLY A 90 -7.46 20.09 2.69
CA GLY A 90 -7.47 21.21 1.75
C GLY A 90 -6.13 21.86 1.34
N LYS A 91 -4.96 21.31 1.70
CA LYS A 91 -3.64 21.81 1.25
C LYS A 91 -3.00 20.86 0.23
N LEU A 92 -2.16 21.42 -0.66
CA LEU A 92 -1.27 20.73 -1.63
C LEU A 92 -1.47 19.21 -1.66
N LEU A 93 -2.39 18.74 -2.50
CA LEU A 93 -2.73 17.33 -2.58
C LEU A 93 -1.53 16.59 -3.20
N PRO A 94 -0.83 15.73 -2.44
CA PRO A 94 0.13 14.83 -3.06
C PRO A 94 -0.63 13.92 -4.05
N PRO A 95 0.07 13.36 -5.04
CA PRO A 95 -0.55 12.39 -5.94
C PRO A 95 -1.27 11.29 -5.15
N PRO A 96 -2.41 10.77 -5.65
CA PRO A 96 -3.11 9.69 -5.02
C PRO A 96 -2.18 8.50 -4.80
N GLY A 97 -2.04 8.10 -3.55
CA GLY A 97 -1.28 6.92 -3.15
C GLY A 97 -0.86 7.01 -1.71
N LEU A 98 -0.18 5.95 -1.28
CA LEU A 98 0.85 6.08 -0.28
C LEU A 98 2.13 6.57 -0.96
N ARG A 99 2.63 7.72 -0.53
CA ARG A 99 3.95 8.22 -0.89
C ARG A 99 4.85 8.14 0.33
N PHE A 100 6.11 7.80 0.10
CA PHE A 100 7.10 7.72 1.17
C PHE A 100 8.17 8.79 0.98
N VAL A 101 8.58 9.43 2.07
CA VAL A 101 9.82 10.20 2.16
C VAL A 101 10.73 9.44 3.10
N VAL A 102 11.94 9.12 2.64
CA VAL A 102 12.84 8.20 3.32
C VAL A 102 14.17 8.88 3.58
N GLY A 103 14.45 9.10 4.86
CA GLY A 103 15.75 9.52 5.37
C GLY A 103 16.85 8.52 5.01
N LYS A 104 18.07 9.03 4.88
CA LYS A 104 19.21 8.24 4.39
C LYS A 104 19.45 6.94 5.18
N ASP A 105 19.26 6.96 6.50
CA ASP A 105 19.54 5.80 7.34
C ASP A 105 18.28 4.93 7.58
N ARG A 106 17.15 5.29 6.95
CA ARG A 106 15.85 4.63 7.10
C ARG A 106 15.48 3.68 5.95
N GLU A 107 16.36 3.47 4.97
CA GLU A 107 16.09 2.59 3.81
C GLU A 107 15.72 1.15 4.19
N LYS A 108 16.33 0.61 5.25
CA LYS A 108 16.03 -0.75 5.73
C LYS A 108 14.64 -0.84 6.33
N ASP A 109 14.28 0.14 7.15
CA ASP A 109 12.96 0.24 7.76
C ASP A 109 11.89 0.44 6.69
N PHE A 110 12.15 1.32 5.71
CA PHE A 110 11.28 1.53 4.56
C PHE A 110 11.05 0.22 3.79
N ALA A 111 12.12 -0.54 3.52
CA ALA A 111 11.99 -1.83 2.83
C ALA A 111 11.08 -2.81 3.60
N LEU A 112 11.18 -2.86 4.93
CA LEU A 112 10.32 -3.68 5.78
C LEU A 112 8.85 -3.21 5.75
N VAL A 113 8.61 -1.90 5.80
CA VAL A 113 7.26 -1.31 5.69
C VAL A 113 6.64 -1.67 4.34
N VAL A 114 7.38 -1.49 3.24
CA VAL A 114 6.90 -1.84 1.89
C VAL A 114 6.59 -3.33 1.77
N GLU A 115 7.46 -4.20 2.29
CA GLU A 115 7.26 -5.64 2.26
C GLU A 115 6.01 -6.04 3.06
N ALA A 116 5.82 -5.46 4.25
CA ALA A 116 4.65 -5.73 5.09
C ALA A 116 3.34 -5.35 4.37
N LEU A 117 3.31 -4.18 3.72
CA LEU A 117 2.14 -3.70 3.00
C LEU A 117 1.84 -4.54 1.75
N ASP A 118 2.86 -4.98 1.02
CA ASP A 118 2.70 -5.87 -0.14
C ASP A 118 2.23 -7.27 0.28
N MET A 119 2.83 -7.84 1.34
CA MET A 119 2.42 -9.13 1.91
C MET A 119 0.98 -9.10 2.42
N ALA A 120 0.56 -7.98 3.01
CA ALA A 120 -0.81 -7.77 3.44
C ALA A 120 -1.77 -7.48 2.27
N GLY A 121 -1.28 -7.34 1.03
CA GLY A 121 -2.11 -6.98 -0.11
C GLY A 121 -2.76 -5.61 0.05
N VAL A 122 -2.09 -4.66 0.71
CA VAL A 122 -2.56 -3.27 0.79
C VAL A 122 -2.26 -2.57 -0.52
N GLU A 123 -0.97 -2.53 -0.89
CA GLU A 123 -0.52 -1.92 -2.14
C GLU A 123 0.70 -2.67 -2.67
N LYS A 124 0.87 -2.69 -3.99
CA LYS A 124 1.99 -3.40 -4.63
C LYS A 124 3.31 -2.74 -4.23
N ALA A 125 4.29 -3.54 -3.81
CA ALA A 125 5.63 -3.04 -3.49
C ALA A 125 6.24 -2.18 -4.61
N ALA A 126 6.01 -2.55 -5.88
CA ALA A 126 6.49 -1.79 -7.03
C ALA A 126 5.89 -0.38 -7.14
N ALA A 127 4.62 -0.20 -6.74
CA ALA A 127 3.97 1.12 -6.72
C ALA A 127 4.55 1.97 -5.59
N LEU A 128 4.65 1.40 -4.38
CA LEU A 128 5.20 2.07 -3.20
C LEU A 128 6.64 2.54 -3.41
N LYS A 129 7.51 1.67 -3.94
CA LYS A 129 8.90 2.01 -4.26
C LYS A 129 9.01 3.09 -5.32
N LYS A 130 8.14 3.08 -6.33
CA LYS A 130 8.15 4.10 -7.39
C LYS A 130 7.70 5.47 -6.86
N ALA A 131 6.80 5.49 -5.88
CA ALA A 131 6.30 6.72 -5.27
C ALA A 131 7.26 7.32 -4.23
N ALA A 132 8.24 6.56 -3.75
CA ALA A 132 9.15 6.99 -2.69
C ALA A 132 10.16 8.06 -3.15
N VAL A 133 10.41 9.03 -2.26
CA VAL A 133 11.51 9.98 -2.34
C VAL A 133 12.57 9.52 -1.37
N HIS A 134 13.74 9.19 -1.90
CA HIS A 134 14.88 8.70 -1.13
C HIS A 134 15.86 9.82 -0.78
N GLN A 135 16.63 9.61 0.28
CA GLN A 135 17.69 10.52 0.73
C GLN A 135 17.14 11.90 1.11
N ALA A 136 16.01 11.90 1.84
CA ALA A 136 15.48 13.11 2.44
C ALA A 136 16.52 13.75 3.40
N PRO A 137 16.52 15.09 3.55
CA PRO A 137 17.46 15.78 4.43
C PRO A 137 17.28 15.41 5.90
N ASP A 138 16.07 15.06 6.30
CA ASP A 138 15.73 14.60 7.65
C ASP A 138 15.74 13.06 7.72
N ASP A 139 16.22 12.50 8.83
CA ASP A 139 16.38 11.04 8.99
C ASP A 139 15.11 10.34 9.50
N ASP A 140 14.01 10.56 8.78
CA ASP A 140 12.69 10.04 9.13
C ASP A 140 12.08 9.18 8.03
N ILE A 141 11.03 8.42 8.39
CA ILE A 141 10.10 7.86 7.40
C ILE A 141 8.83 8.68 7.50
N GLU A 142 8.45 9.31 6.39
CA GLU A 142 7.18 9.99 6.26
C GLU A 142 6.29 9.23 5.29
N ILE A 143 5.02 9.07 5.64
CA ILE A 143 3.98 8.54 4.76
C ILE A 143 3.01 9.67 4.47
N ASP A 144 2.97 10.11 3.21
CA ASP A 144 1.93 11.01 2.73
C ASP A 144 0.79 10.18 2.14
N VAL A 145 -0.42 10.43 2.62
CA VAL A 145 -1.65 9.83 2.11
C VAL A 145 -2.43 10.90 1.35
N GLY A 146 -2.40 10.81 0.02
CA GLY A 146 -3.18 11.68 -0.86
C GLY A 146 -4.59 11.16 -1.09
N GLY A 147 -5.58 12.03 -1.32
CA GLY A 147 -6.93 11.63 -1.74
C GLY A 147 -6.96 10.85 -3.05
N ARG A 148 -8.13 10.30 -3.42
CA ARG A 148 -8.34 9.69 -4.74
C ARG A 148 -8.22 10.73 -5.86
N HIS A 149 -7.81 10.30 -7.06
CA HIS A 149 -7.97 11.09 -8.29
C HIS A 149 -9.42 11.51 -8.48
#